data_AF-A0A2V7QHN0-F1
#
_entry.id   AF-A0A2V7QHN0-F1
#
_cell.length_a   1.000
_cell.length_b   1.000
_cell.length_c   1.000
_cell.angle_alpha   90.00
_cell.angle_beta   90.00
_cell.angle_gamma   90.00
#
_symmetry.space_group_name_H-M   'P 1'
#
loop_
_entity.id
_entity.type
_entity.pdbx_description
1 polymer ?
#
loop_
_entity_poly.entity_id
_entity_poly.type
_entity_poly.pdbx_seq_one_letter_code
_entity_poly.pdbx_strand_id
1 'polypeptide(L)'
;MNGSISGRQDLSRAWIEVSLAAVVENARTVARVAGTRLLPVVKANAYGVGAVAVSRALETVDPWGYGVATVEEGADLRAAGIARPILVFMPARPDLFDAYQAHRLTPALGDQASIRAWIARRAGGVGDGAFHLEIDTGMSRSGVRWDEIEPIADLLDTPYLEGCYTHFHSADRRDGSAEAQLERFNAAVGRLARRPALLHVANSAAALRGKAFAFDAVRPGISLYGASVGEGLPSGKP
;
A
#
# COMPACT_ATOMS: atom_id res chain seq x y z
N MET A 1 7.84 5.42 -27.91
CA MET A 1 9.26 5.61 -27.53
C MET A 1 9.58 4.60 -26.45
N ASN A 2 10.27 3.52 -26.82
CA ASN A 2 10.59 2.41 -25.92
C ASN A 2 11.79 2.80 -25.06
N GLY A 3 11.55 3.18 -23.81
CA GLY A 3 12.61 3.40 -22.82
C GLY A 3 13.11 2.07 -22.27
N SER A 4 13.99 1.39 -23.01
CA SER A 4 14.89 0.38 -22.42
C SER A 4 15.98 1.12 -21.66
N ILE A 5 16.18 0.80 -20.38
CA ILE A 5 17.36 1.27 -19.63
C ILE A 5 18.54 0.40 -20.07
N SER A 6 19.07 0.69 -21.25
CA SER A 6 20.31 0.10 -21.74
C SER A 6 21.47 1.03 -21.34
N GLY A 7 22.01 0.81 -20.16
CA GLY A 7 23.30 1.39 -19.78
C GLY A 7 24.43 0.67 -20.49
N ARG A 8 24.76 1.06 -21.72
CA ARG A 8 26.02 0.62 -22.35
C ARG A 8 27.19 1.38 -21.73
N GLN A 9 27.70 0.85 -20.62
CA GLN A 9 29.12 0.76 -20.22
C GLN A 9 29.25 0.02 -18.87
N ASP A 10 28.59 -1.13 -18.73
CA ASP A 10 28.77 -2.02 -17.57
C ASP A 10 29.65 -3.21 -17.97
N LEU A 11 30.76 -3.41 -17.26
CA LEU A 11 31.69 -4.55 -17.43
C LEU A 11 31.15 -5.82 -16.74
N SER A 12 29.93 -5.79 -16.21
CA SER A 12 29.30 -6.94 -15.57
C SER A 12 29.02 -8.08 -16.57
N ARG A 13 29.34 -9.30 -16.16
CA ARG A 13 29.10 -10.52 -16.97
C ARG A 13 27.64 -10.98 -16.99
N ALA A 14 26.79 -10.36 -16.18
CA ALA A 14 25.39 -10.75 -15.96
C ALA A 14 24.57 -9.51 -15.60
N TRP A 15 23.40 -9.38 -16.22
CA TRP A 15 22.46 -8.29 -16.02
C TRP A 15 21.03 -8.82 -15.95
N ILE A 16 20.12 -7.99 -15.43
CA ILE A 16 18.67 -8.24 -15.46
C ILE A 16 18.05 -7.18 -16.36
N GLU A 17 17.24 -7.60 -17.33
CA GLU A 17 16.44 -6.71 -18.15
C GLU A 17 15.02 -6.64 -17.58
N VAL A 18 14.50 -5.41 -17.43
CA VAL A 18 13.18 -5.16 -16.87
C VAL A 18 12.34 -4.40 -17.88
N SER A 19 11.20 -4.99 -18.27
CA SER A 19 10.25 -4.32 -19.16
C SER A 19 9.30 -3.41 -18.36
N LEU A 20 9.62 -2.11 -18.28
CA LEU A 20 8.72 -1.12 -17.67
C LEU A 20 7.36 -1.04 -18.39
N ALA A 21 7.33 -1.34 -19.69
CA ALA A 21 6.09 -1.41 -20.45
C ALA A 21 5.19 -2.56 -19.97
N ALA A 22 5.77 -3.74 -19.67
CA ALA A 22 5.02 -4.86 -19.10
C ALA A 22 4.45 -4.51 -17.71
N VAL A 23 5.26 -3.86 -16.86
CA VAL A 23 4.80 -3.38 -15.53
C VAL A 23 3.60 -2.44 -15.66
N VAL A 24 3.67 -1.47 -16.57
CA VAL A 24 2.56 -0.54 -16.82
C VAL A 24 1.32 -1.25 -17.36
N GLU A 25 1.47 -2.23 -18.24
CA GLU A 25 0.35 -2.99 -18.77
C GLU A 25 -0.32 -3.89 -17.71
N ASN A 26 0.49 -4.51 -16.85
CA ASN A 26 0.02 -5.26 -15.70
C ASN A 26 -0.78 -4.35 -14.76
N ALA A 27 -0.26 -3.16 -14.46
CA ALA A 27 -0.94 -2.15 -13.66
C ALA A 27 -2.29 -1.75 -14.29
N ARG A 28 -2.34 -1.47 -15.61
CA ARG A 28 -3.59 -1.16 -16.33
C ARG A 28 -4.59 -2.30 -16.25
N THR A 29 -4.13 -3.54 -16.29
CA THR A 29 -4.99 -4.71 -16.14
C THR A 29 -5.59 -4.79 -14.75
N VAL A 30 -4.79 -4.62 -13.69
CA VAL A 30 -5.31 -4.56 -12.32
C VAL A 30 -6.31 -3.42 -12.16
N ALA A 31 -5.98 -2.20 -12.62
CA ALA A 31 -6.87 -1.04 -12.51
C ALA A 31 -8.22 -1.28 -13.22
N ARG A 32 -8.20 -1.91 -14.40
CA ARG A 32 -9.42 -2.26 -15.15
C ARG A 32 -10.28 -3.29 -14.41
N VAL A 33 -9.67 -4.33 -13.86
CA VAL A 33 -10.38 -5.40 -13.14
C VAL A 33 -10.95 -4.91 -11.82
N ALA A 34 -10.16 -4.18 -11.04
CA ALA A 34 -10.58 -3.61 -9.76
C ALA A 34 -11.55 -2.43 -9.93
N GLY A 35 -11.46 -1.70 -11.05
CA GLY A 35 -12.30 -0.53 -11.33
C GLY A 35 -12.07 0.65 -10.40
N THR A 36 -10.87 0.76 -9.80
CA THR A 36 -10.48 1.82 -8.86
C THR A 36 -9.00 2.18 -9.01
N ARG A 37 -8.54 3.20 -8.28
CA ARG A 37 -7.15 3.65 -8.32
C ARG A 37 -6.19 2.63 -7.72
N LEU A 38 -4.94 2.66 -8.16
CA LEU A 38 -3.90 1.80 -7.61
C LEU A 38 -3.13 2.53 -6.51
N LEU A 39 -2.71 1.77 -5.51
CA LEU A 39 -1.62 2.07 -4.59
C LEU A 39 -0.53 1.00 -4.83
N PRO A 40 0.29 1.11 -5.89
CA PRO A 40 1.29 0.10 -6.23
C PRO A 40 2.31 -0.10 -5.12
N VAL A 41 2.57 -1.35 -4.76
CA VAL A 41 3.55 -1.71 -3.74
C VAL A 41 4.92 -1.94 -4.40
N VAL A 42 5.85 -1.04 -4.11
CA VAL A 42 7.21 -0.98 -4.69
C VAL A 42 8.32 -1.20 -3.65
N LYS A 43 7.97 -1.80 -2.50
CA LYS A 43 8.92 -2.25 -1.47
C LYS A 43 9.97 -3.23 -2.02
N ALA A 44 11.05 -3.41 -1.27
CA ALA A 44 12.20 -4.23 -1.62
C ALA A 44 12.76 -3.88 -3.01
N ASN A 45 12.97 -2.58 -3.25
CA ASN A 45 13.41 -2.06 -4.54
C ASN A 45 12.51 -2.49 -5.72
N ALA A 46 11.19 -2.36 -5.57
CA ALA A 46 10.18 -2.93 -6.46
C ALA A 46 10.44 -4.42 -6.74
N TYR A 47 10.53 -5.23 -5.68
CA TYR A 47 10.77 -6.67 -5.78
C TYR A 47 12.06 -7.00 -6.56
N GLY A 48 13.08 -6.16 -6.40
CA GLY A 48 14.41 -6.32 -6.99
C GLY A 48 14.60 -5.70 -8.38
N VAL A 49 13.56 -5.10 -8.98
CA VAL A 49 13.62 -4.60 -10.37
C VAL A 49 13.80 -3.08 -10.52
N GLY A 50 13.93 -2.35 -9.41
CA GLY A 50 14.23 -0.91 -9.41
C GLY A 50 13.02 -0.03 -9.09
N ALA A 51 12.87 0.36 -7.82
CA ALA A 51 11.70 1.10 -7.32
C ALA A 51 11.50 2.45 -8.02
N VAL A 52 12.57 3.23 -8.20
CA VAL A 52 12.48 4.56 -8.83
C VAL A 52 12.01 4.47 -10.28
N ALA A 53 12.58 3.55 -11.05
CA ALA A 53 12.22 3.37 -12.46
C ALA A 53 10.77 2.87 -12.61
N VAL A 54 10.37 1.91 -11.77
CA VAL A 54 9.00 1.38 -11.73
C VAL A 54 8.00 2.46 -11.32
N SER A 55 8.25 3.21 -10.24
CA SER A 55 7.36 4.30 -9.80
C SER A 55 7.18 5.35 -10.89
N ARG A 56 8.26 5.80 -11.55
CA ARG A 56 8.15 6.76 -12.66
C ARG A 56 7.32 6.24 -13.83
N ALA A 57 7.48 4.98 -14.20
CA ALA A 57 6.68 4.36 -15.26
C ALA A 57 5.19 4.28 -14.88
N LEU A 58 4.92 3.94 -13.62
CA LEU A 58 3.56 3.80 -13.08
C LEU A 58 2.80 5.14 -12.96
N GLU A 59 3.45 6.31 -12.98
CA GLU A 59 2.73 7.59 -13.05
C GLU A 59 1.74 7.65 -14.23
N THR A 60 2.02 6.94 -15.32
CA THR A 60 1.16 6.87 -16.51
C THR A 60 -0.19 6.16 -16.29
N VAL A 61 -0.39 5.52 -15.13
CA VAL A 61 -1.66 4.92 -14.72
C VAL A 61 -2.36 5.70 -13.60
N ASP A 62 -1.90 6.92 -13.30
CA ASP A 62 -2.43 7.83 -12.27
C ASP A 62 -2.69 7.15 -10.91
N PRO A 63 -1.67 6.49 -10.31
CA PRO A 63 -1.82 5.85 -9.02
C PRO A 63 -2.16 6.89 -7.95
N TRP A 64 -2.90 6.48 -6.93
CA TRP A 64 -3.15 7.32 -5.75
C TRP A 64 -1.83 7.71 -5.07
N GLY A 65 -0.93 6.74 -4.92
CA GLY A 65 0.38 6.87 -4.28
C GLY A 65 1.18 5.58 -4.41
N TYR A 66 2.27 5.45 -3.64
CA TYR A 66 3.11 4.25 -3.61
C TYR A 66 3.20 3.64 -2.22
N GLY A 67 3.24 2.32 -2.16
CA GLY A 67 3.42 1.56 -0.94
C GLY A 67 4.85 1.04 -0.81
N VAL A 68 5.51 1.31 0.32
CA VAL A 68 6.86 0.80 0.66
C VAL A 68 6.83 0.07 2.00
N ALA A 69 7.87 -0.68 2.32
CA ALA A 69 8.00 -1.33 3.62
C ALA A 69 8.56 -0.37 4.67
N THR A 70 9.62 0.37 4.36
CA THR A 70 10.38 1.15 5.35
C THR A 70 10.42 2.65 5.05
N VAL A 71 10.86 3.43 6.03
CA VAL A 71 11.07 4.88 5.88
C VAL A 71 12.18 5.16 4.88
N GLU A 72 13.24 4.36 4.89
CA GLU A 72 14.39 4.48 3.98
C GLU A 72 13.98 4.28 2.53
N GLU A 73 13.17 3.25 2.24
CA GLU A 73 12.62 3.05 0.89
C GLU A 73 11.75 4.25 0.44
N GLY A 74 10.98 4.83 1.36
CA GLY A 74 10.20 6.04 1.09
C GLY A 74 11.08 7.26 0.86
N ALA A 75 12.17 7.41 1.62
CA ALA A 75 13.15 8.46 1.49
C ALA A 75 13.86 8.39 0.13
N ASP A 76 14.21 7.19 -0.34
CA ASP A 76 14.80 6.98 -1.67
C ASP A 76 13.89 7.45 -2.80
N LEU A 77 12.58 7.11 -2.73
CA LEU A 77 11.60 7.59 -3.70
C LEU A 77 11.47 9.11 -3.67
N ARG A 78 11.49 9.72 -2.48
CA ARG A 78 11.43 11.18 -2.30
C ARG A 78 12.66 11.87 -2.87
N ALA A 79 13.85 11.34 -2.61
CA ALA A 79 15.11 11.83 -3.17
C ALA A 79 15.11 11.73 -4.71
N ALA A 80 14.43 10.74 -5.27
CA ALA A 80 14.23 10.59 -6.71
C ALA A 80 13.14 11.49 -7.32
N GLY A 81 12.50 12.36 -6.52
CA GLY A 81 11.51 13.33 -6.95
C GLY A 81 10.08 12.81 -7.06
N ILE A 82 9.78 11.62 -6.53
CA ILE A 82 8.40 11.11 -6.48
C ILE A 82 7.58 11.98 -5.51
N ALA A 83 6.56 12.66 -6.02
CA ALA A 83 5.76 13.64 -5.27
C ALA A 83 4.43 13.07 -4.74
N ARG A 84 3.93 11.96 -5.29
CA ARG A 84 2.69 11.30 -4.86
C ARG A 84 2.78 10.86 -3.38
N PRO A 85 1.65 10.65 -2.69
CA PRO A 85 1.63 10.01 -1.36
C PRO A 85 2.48 8.74 -1.32
N ILE A 86 3.22 8.53 -0.23
CA ILE A 86 3.98 7.31 0.02
C ILE A 86 3.56 6.76 1.38
N LEU A 87 2.93 5.59 1.36
CA LEU A 87 2.50 4.86 2.55
C LEU A 87 3.56 3.82 2.92
N VAL A 88 3.99 3.85 4.18
CA VAL A 88 4.97 2.91 4.74
C VAL A 88 4.23 1.88 5.58
N PHE A 89 4.36 0.59 5.22
CA PHE A 89 3.59 -0.50 5.82
C PHE A 89 4.21 -1.16 7.05
N MET A 90 5.51 -0.99 7.32
CA MET A 90 6.03 -1.44 8.61
C MET A 90 5.42 -0.61 9.73
N PRO A 91 4.99 -1.23 10.85
CA PRO A 91 4.41 -0.50 11.97
C PRO A 91 5.29 0.67 12.39
N ALA A 92 4.76 1.88 12.30
CA ALA A 92 5.55 3.05 12.64
C ALA A 92 5.81 3.10 14.15
N ARG A 93 7.02 3.50 14.51
CA ARG A 93 7.46 3.62 15.90
C ARG A 93 7.76 5.07 16.24
N PRO A 94 7.59 5.49 17.51
CA PRO A 94 7.82 6.88 17.91
C PRO A 94 9.20 7.44 17.57
N ASP A 95 10.24 6.60 17.62
CA ASP A 95 11.62 6.97 17.29
C ASP A 95 11.85 7.28 15.80
N LEU A 96 10.92 6.88 14.92
CA LEU A 96 10.98 7.15 13.48
C LEU A 96 10.10 8.32 13.04
N PHE A 97 9.27 8.88 13.92
CA PHE A 97 8.28 9.89 13.54
C PHE A 97 8.88 11.15 12.93
N ASP A 98 10.06 11.58 13.38
CA ASP A 98 10.80 12.70 12.77
C ASP A 98 11.19 12.38 11.32
N ALA A 99 11.59 11.15 11.04
CA ALA A 99 11.98 10.72 9.70
C ALA A 99 10.77 10.66 8.74
N TYR A 100 9.61 10.19 9.22
CA TYR A 100 8.35 10.28 8.47
C TYR A 100 8.03 11.72 8.07
N GLN A 101 8.18 12.68 8.99
CA GLN A 101 7.93 14.10 8.73
C GLN A 101 8.95 14.67 7.74
N ALA A 102 10.24 14.45 7.98
CA ALA A 102 11.33 14.96 7.14
C ALA A 102 11.19 14.51 5.68
N HIS A 103 10.75 13.27 5.46
CA HIS A 103 10.57 12.70 4.12
C HIS A 103 9.14 12.84 3.58
N ARG A 104 8.20 13.46 4.30
CA ARG A 104 6.78 13.59 3.90
C ARG A 104 6.17 12.22 3.55
N LEU A 105 6.28 11.28 4.48
CA LEU A 105 5.77 9.91 4.36
C LEU A 105 4.54 9.73 5.26
N THR A 106 3.60 8.90 4.81
CA THR A 106 2.40 8.53 5.56
C THR A 106 2.67 7.21 6.32
N PRO A 107 2.53 7.16 7.65
CA PRO A 107 2.69 5.92 8.41
C PRO A 107 1.44 5.05 8.38
N ALA A 108 1.65 3.73 8.39
CA ALA A 108 0.68 2.77 8.92
C ALA A 108 0.83 2.67 10.44
N LEU A 109 -0.27 2.84 11.16
CA LEU A 109 -0.34 2.71 12.62
C LEU A 109 -1.28 1.57 13.00
N GLY A 110 -0.86 0.74 13.95
CA GLY A 110 -1.54 -0.51 14.29
C GLY A 110 -1.72 -0.76 15.78
N ASP A 111 -1.52 0.25 16.62
CA ASP A 111 -1.72 0.13 18.07
C ASP A 111 -2.11 1.49 18.67
N GLN A 112 -2.83 1.45 19.80
CA GLN A 112 -3.35 2.65 20.44
C GLN A 112 -2.24 3.63 20.90
N ALA A 113 -1.08 3.12 21.32
CA ALA A 113 0.00 3.94 21.85
C ALA A 113 0.67 4.75 20.73
N SER A 114 0.98 4.13 19.59
CA SER A 114 1.56 4.80 18.42
C SER A 114 0.59 5.82 17.81
N ILE A 115 -0.72 5.49 17.72
CA ILE A 115 -1.76 6.41 17.25
C ILE A 115 -1.81 7.67 18.13
N ARG A 116 -1.89 7.48 19.45
CA ARG A 116 -1.93 8.60 20.40
C ARG A 116 -0.68 9.46 20.30
N ALA A 117 0.50 8.85 20.23
CA ALA A 117 1.77 9.56 20.11
C ALA A 117 1.86 10.35 18.80
N TRP A 118 1.39 9.78 17.69
CA TRP A 118 1.37 10.46 16.40
C TRP A 118 0.43 11.68 16.40
N ILE A 119 -0.80 11.50 16.88
CA ILE A 119 -1.80 12.60 16.97
C ILE A 119 -1.29 13.73 17.86
N ALA A 120 -0.72 13.41 19.03
CA ALA A 120 -0.21 14.40 19.96
C ALA A 120 0.90 15.28 19.35
N ARG A 121 1.77 14.71 18.51
CA ARG A 121 2.81 15.48 17.80
C ARG A 121 2.25 16.47 16.78
N ARG A 122 1.09 16.17 16.18
CA ARG A 122 0.47 17.01 15.15
C ARG A 122 -0.35 18.16 15.74
N ALA A 123 -0.94 17.96 16.92
CA ALA A 123 -1.51 19.07 17.69
C ALA A 123 -0.51 20.21 17.97
N GLY A 124 0.80 19.93 17.91
CA GLY A 124 1.88 20.92 17.99
C GLY A 124 2.22 21.68 16.69
N GLY A 125 1.50 21.45 15.58
CA GLY A 125 1.60 22.26 14.35
C GLY A 125 2.63 21.83 13.29
N VAL A 126 3.15 20.60 13.35
CA VAL A 126 4.16 20.11 12.39
C VAL A 126 3.52 19.16 11.35
N GLY A 127 3.47 19.54 10.08
CA GLY A 127 3.05 18.76 8.88
C GLY A 127 1.57 18.30 8.81
N ASP A 128 1.18 17.54 7.77
CA ASP A 128 -0.22 17.18 7.44
C ASP A 128 -0.91 16.16 8.37
N GLY A 129 -0.13 15.38 9.11
CA GLY A 129 -0.62 14.48 10.16
C GLY A 129 -1.32 13.22 9.68
N ALA A 130 -1.51 13.07 8.37
CA ALA A 130 -2.17 11.91 7.78
C ALA A 130 -1.51 10.59 8.25
N PHE A 131 -2.34 9.61 8.59
CA PHE A 131 -1.92 8.23 8.83
C PHE A 131 -3.00 7.26 8.34
N HIS A 132 -2.60 6.03 8.10
CA HIS A 132 -3.53 4.94 7.82
C HIS A 132 -3.56 3.97 9.00
N LEU A 133 -4.76 3.60 9.44
CA LEU A 133 -4.96 2.58 10.46
C LEU A 133 -4.88 1.18 9.82
N GLU A 134 -3.95 0.35 10.30
CA GLU A 134 -3.96 -1.08 10.02
C GLU A 134 -4.93 -1.78 10.99
N ILE A 135 -5.89 -2.51 10.43
CA ILE A 135 -6.88 -3.30 11.15
C ILE A 135 -6.57 -4.77 10.89
N ASP A 136 -6.27 -5.52 11.95
CA ASP A 136 -6.05 -6.95 11.83
C ASP A 136 -7.39 -7.69 11.81
N THR A 137 -7.71 -8.28 10.66
CA THR A 137 -8.93 -9.07 10.47
C THR A 137 -8.67 -10.57 10.45
N GLY A 138 -7.43 -11.01 10.71
CA GLY A 138 -7.02 -12.42 10.76
C GLY A 138 -5.67 -12.74 10.13
N MET A 139 -4.88 -11.74 9.73
CA MET A 139 -3.49 -11.98 9.31
C MET A 139 -2.60 -12.26 10.53
N SER A 140 -2.98 -11.75 11.71
CA SER A 140 -2.29 -12.00 12.98
C SER A 140 -0.81 -11.60 12.97
N ARG A 141 -0.52 -10.48 12.31
CA ARG A 141 0.86 -9.96 12.14
C ARG A 141 1.04 -8.59 12.79
N SER A 142 0.12 -7.67 12.52
CA SER A 142 0.14 -6.28 12.97
C SER A 142 -1.23 -5.64 12.74
N GLY A 143 -1.49 -4.54 13.44
CA GLY A 143 -2.77 -3.82 13.37
C GLY A 143 -3.60 -3.96 14.63
N VAL A 144 -4.55 -3.04 14.81
CA VAL A 144 -5.54 -3.14 15.88
C VAL A 144 -6.50 -4.26 15.52
N ARG A 145 -6.78 -5.19 16.44
CA ARG A 145 -7.71 -6.28 16.16
C ARG A 145 -9.09 -5.71 15.83
N TRP A 146 -9.75 -6.25 14.82
CA TRP A 146 -10.99 -5.71 14.27
C TRP A 146 -12.13 -5.49 15.31
N ASP A 147 -12.17 -6.29 16.37
CA ASP A 147 -13.12 -6.24 17.48
C ASP A 147 -12.63 -5.38 18.67
N GLU A 148 -11.45 -4.76 18.56
CA GLU A 148 -10.87 -3.84 19.54
C GLU A 148 -10.89 -2.37 19.07
N ILE A 149 -11.60 -2.09 17.97
CA ILE A 149 -11.72 -0.73 17.42
C ILE A 149 -12.64 0.15 18.27
N GLU A 150 -13.75 -0.39 18.76
CA GLU A 150 -14.73 0.38 19.55
C GLU A 150 -14.10 1.06 20.79
N PRO A 151 -13.27 0.38 21.61
CA PRO A 151 -12.56 1.01 22.73
C PRO A 151 -11.64 2.20 22.37
N ILE A 152 -11.26 2.34 21.10
CA ILE A 152 -10.37 3.42 20.63
C ILE A 152 -11.05 4.35 19.62
N ALA A 153 -12.35 4.24 19.41
CA ALA A 153 -13.08 5.02 18.40
C ALA A 153 -12.94 6.54 18.61
N ASP A 154 -13.00 7.00 19.86
CA ASP A 154 -12.82 8.43 20.20
C ASP A 154 -11.41 8.94 19.86
N LEU A 155 -10.38 8.10 20.00
CA LEU A 155 -9.01 8.44 19.60
C LEU A 155 -8.89 8.54 18.07
N LEU A 156 -9.68 7.74 17.35
CA LEU A 156 -9.71 7.69 15.90
C LEU A 156 -10.60 8.76 15.27
N ASP A 157 -11.45 9.45 16.05
CA ASP A 157 -12.21 10.60 15.56
C ASP A 157 -11.33 11.86 15.48
N THR A 158 -10.48 11.86 14.46
CA THR A 158 -9.48 12.90 14.22
C THR A 158 -9.40 13.22 12.74
N PRO A 159 -9.15 14.48 12.33
CA PRO A 159 -8.95 14.83 10.92
C PRO A 159 -7.71 14.15 10.29
N TYR A 160 -6.83 13.58 11.12
CA TYR A 160 -5.58 12.95 10.69
C TYR A 160 -5.76 11.50 10.19
N LEU A 161 -6.90 10.86 10.45
CA LEU A 161 -7.17 9.51 9.96
C LEU A 161 -7.55 9.57 8.46
N GLU A 162 -6.56 9.40 7.60
CA GLU A 162 -6.73 9.46 6.14
C GLU A 162 -7.33 8.18 5.57
N GLY A 163 -6.91 7.02 6.10
CA GLY A 163 -7.32 5.73 5.58
C GLY A 163 -7.34 4.60 6.59
N CYS A 164 -8.03 3.52 6.23
CA CYS A 164 -8.03 2.25 6.95
C CYS A 164 -7.75 1.10 5.99
N TYR A 165 -7.02 0.09 6.46
CA TYR A 165 -6.73 -1.08 5.66
C TYR A 165 -6.61 -2.36 6.47
N THR A 166 -6.81 -3.48 5.79
CA THR A 166 -6.39 -4.81 6.27
C THR A 166 -5.58 -5.50 5.18
N HIS A 167 -4.86 -6.57 5.54
CA HIS A 167 -4.19 -7.46 4.60
C HIS A 167 -4.79 -8.87 4.69
N PHE A 168 -5.30 -9.38 3.57
CA PHE A 168 -5.80 -10.75 3.51
C PHE A 168 -4.66 -11.77 3.52
N HIS A 169 -4.82 -12.84 4.30
CA HIS A 169 -3.80 -13.89 4.41
C HIS A 169 -3.83 -14.88 3.24
N SER A 170 -4.99 -15.10 2.62
CA SER A 170 -5.15 -16.06 1.51
C SER A 170 -6.18 -15.62 0.46
N ALA A 171 -6.02 -14.40 -0.04
CA ALA A 171 -6.90 -13.87 -1.09
C ALA A 171 -6.79 -14.62 -2.42
N ASP A 172 -5.72 -15.40 -2.62
CA ASP A 172 -5.51 -16.33 -3.74
C ASP A 172 -6.39 -17.59 -3.66
N ARG A 173 -6.90 -17.91 -2.46
CA ARG A 173 -7.81 -19.04 -2.22
C ARG A 173 -9.27 -18.61 -2.37
N ARG A 174 -10.11 -19.53 -2.84
CA ARG A 174 -11.58 -19.38 -2.94
C ARG A 174 -12.29 -20.20 -1.86
N ASP A 175 -11.82 -20.09 -0.62
CA ASP A 175 -12.32 -20.84 0.55
C ASP A 175 -13.16 -19.98 1.53
N GLY A 176 -13.51 -18.75 1.15
CA GLY A 176 -14.30 -17.83 1.98
C GLY A 176 -13.50 -17.06 3.02
N SER A 177 -12.19 -17.30 3.15
CA SER A 177 -11.33 -16.60 4.11
C SER A 177 -11.29 -15.08 3.88
N ALA A 178 -11.11 -14.64 2.63
CA ALA A 178 -11.08 -13.22 2.27
C ALA A 178 -12.43 -12.53 2.54
N GLU A 179 -13.53 -13.21 2.28
CA GLU A 179 -14.89 -12.75 2.59
C GLU A 179 -15.11 -12.57 4.09
N ALA A 180 -14.72 -13.55 4.91
CA ALA A 180 -14.80 -13.44 6.37
C ALA A 180 -13.91 -12.31 6.92
N GLN A 181 -12.70 -12.13 6.36
CA GLN A 181 -11.83 -11.01 6.70
C GLN A 181 -12.41 -9.65 6.27
N LEU A 182 -13.16 -9.61 5.16
CA LEU A 182 -13.84 -8.41 4.68
C LEU A 182 -15.02 -8.04 5.58
N GLU A 183 -15.81 -9.01 6.04
CA GLU A 183 -16.89 -8.78 7.00
C GLU A 183 -16.36 -8.16 8.29
N ARG A 184 -15.27 -8.71 8.84
CA ARG A 184 -14.57 -8.14 10.00
C ARG A 184 -14.06 -6.72 9.76
N PHE A 185 -13.50 -6.46 8.57
CA PHE A 185 -13.05 -5.11 8.19
C PHE A 185 -14.21 -4.12 8.17
N ASN A 186 -15.33 -4.49 7.54
CA ASN A 186 -16.52 -3.65 7.48
C ASN A 186 -17.12 -3.41 8.87
N ALA A 187 -17.16 -4.43 9.73
CA ALA A 187 -17.63 -4.29 11.11
C ALA A 187 -16.76 -3.28 11.89
N ALA A 188 -15.43 -3.40 11.77
CA ALA A 188 -14.46 -2.49 12.37
C ALA A 188 -14.62 -1.04 11.88
N VAL A 189 -14.66 -0.82 10.56
CA VAL A 189 -14.86 0.52 9.97
C VAL A 189 -16.21 1.11 10.38
N GLY A 190 -17.24 0.29 10.53
CA GLY A 190 -18.57 0.70 11.00
C GLY A 190 -18.60 1.20 12.45
N ARG A 191 -17.55 0.98 13.24
CA ARG A 191 -17.40 1.54 14.60
C ARG A 191 -16.74 2.91 14.63
N LEU A 192 -16.20 3.39 13.51
CA LEU A 192 -15.59 4.71 13.43
C LEU A 192 -16.69 5.78 13.35
N ALA A 193 -16.47 6.92 14.02
CA ALA A 193 -17.38 8.05 13.96
C ALA A 193 -17.57 8.58 12.53
N ARG A 194 -16.52 8.48 11.70
CA ARG A 194 -16.49 8.90 10.29
C ARG A 194 -15.77 7.86 9.45
N ARG A 195 -16.29 7.60 8.25
CA ARG A 195 -15.59 6.77 7.25
C ARG A 195 -14.35 7.53 6.75
N PRO A 196 -13.15 6.95 6.83
CA PRO A 196 -11.95 7.54 6.23
C PRO A 196 -12.10 7.74 4.71
N ALA A 197 -11.29 8.64 4.16
CA ALA A 197 -11.30 8.96 2.73
C ALA A 197 -10.78 7.78 1.88
N LEU A 198 -9.85 6.99 2.42
CA LEU A 198 -9.26 5.86 1.71
C LEU A 198 -9.42 4.54 2.46
N LEU A 199 -10.28 3.67 1.96
CA LEU A 199 -10.35 2.26 2.35
C LEU A 199 -9.65 1.42 1.28
N HIS A 200 -8.77 0.52 1.71
CA HIS A 200 -8.09 -0.39 0.80
C HIS A 200 -7.84 -1.74 1.46
N VAL A 201 -8.33 -2.84 0.89
CA VAL A 201 -8.10 -4.19 1.48
C VAL A 201 -7.37 -5.13 0.53
N ALA A 202 -7.54 -4.93 -0.77
CA ALA A 202 -7.04 -5.85 -1.77
C ALA A 202 -5.53 -5.78 -1.97
N ASN A 203 -4.84 -6.90 -1.74
CA ASN A 203 -3.54 -7.18 -2.33
C ASN A 203 -3.69 -7.64 -3.80
N SER A 204 -2.60 -8.06 -4.46
CA SER A 204 -2.63 -8.51 -5.86
C SER A 204 -3.72 -9.55 -6.18
N ALA A 205 -3.87 -10.58 -5.34
CA ALA A 205 -4.84 -11.65 -5.59
C ALA A 205 -6.28 -11.15 -5.47
N ALA A 206 -6.59 -10.42 -4.39
CA ALA A 206 -7.92 -9.83 -4.20
C ALA A 206 -8.27 -8.79 -5.29
N ALA A 207 -7.30 -7.99 -5.73
CA ALA A 207 -7.51 -6.95 -6.74
C ALA A 207 -7.91 -7.54 -8.10
N LEU A 208 -7.44 -8.76 -8.40
CA LEU A 208 -7.76 -9.47 -9.64
C LEU A 208 -9.04 -10.32 -9.55
N ARG A 209 -9.67 -10.44 -8.37
CA ARG A 209 -10.96 -11.13 -8.19
C ARG A 209 -12.17 -10.26 -8.55
N GLY A 210 -11.95 -8.99 -8.89
CA GLY A 210 -12.98 -8.04 -9.28
C GLY A 210 -13.25 -6.96 -8.22
N LYS A 211 -14.40 -6.29 -8.34
CA LYS A 211 -14.69 -5.05 -7.61
C LYS A 211 -15.05 -5.25 -6.12
N ALA A 212 -15.36 -6.47 -5.70
CA ALA A 212 -15.84 -6.77 -4.34
C ALA A 212 -14.84 -6.35 -3.23
N PHE A 213 -13.54 -6.33 -3.54
CA PHE A 213 -12.48 -5.98 -2.59
C PHE A 213 -11.82 -4.62 -2.90
N ALA A 214 -12.34 -3.89 -3.88
CA ALA A 214 -11.63 -2.75 -4.46
C ALA A 214 -11.63 -1.52 -3.57
N PHE A 215 -12.77 -1.20 -2.93
CA PHE A 215 -12.99 0.05 -2.20
C PHE A 215 -12.42 1.27 -2.98
N ASP A 216 -11.64 2.12 -2.32
CA ASP A 216 -11.14 3.39 -2.86
C ASP A 216 -9.77 3.22 -3.54
N ALA A 217 -9.02 2.17 -3.19
CA ALA A 217 -7.79 1.78 -3.87
C ALA A 217 -7.43 0.30 -3.67
N VAL A 218 -6.72 -0.27 -4.64
CA VAL A 218 -6.12 -1.62 -4.53
C VAL A 218 -4.60 -1.56 -4.47
N ARG A 219 -3.97 -2.55 -3.82
CA ARG A 219 -2.53 -2.59 -3.58
C ARG A 219 -1.83 -3.71 -4.35
N PRO A 220 -1.72 -3.61 -5.68
CA PRO A 220 -0.97 -4.61 -6.44
C PRO A 220 0.51 -4.50 -6.09
N GLY A 221 1.12 -5.65 -5.79
CA GLY A 221 2.56 -5.81 -5.65
C GLY A 221 3.04 -6.82 -6.67
N ILE A 222 3.10 -8.08 -6.27
CA ILE A 222 3.67 -9.17 -7.08
C ILE A 222 3.06 -9.33 -8.49
N SER A 223 1.77 -8.99 -8.70
CA SER A 223 1.13 -9.07 -10.02
C SER A 223 1.61 -7.99 -11.00
N LEU A 224 2.20 -6.90 -10.52
CA LEU A 224 2.82 -5.89 -11.38
C LEU A 224 4.03 -6.45 -12.13
N TYR A 225 4.69 -7.46 -11.56
CA TYR A 225 5.95 -8.02 -12.03
C TYR A 225 5.76 -9.40 -12.69
N GLY A 226 4.58 -9.64 -13.28
CA GLY A 226 4.32 -10.83 -14.10
C GLY A 226 4.01 -12.13 -13.33
N ALA A 227 4.14 -12.13 -12.02
CA ALA A 227 3.89 -13.34 -11.22
C ALA A 227 2.40 -13.64 -11.06
N SER A 228 2.07 -14.93 -11.17
CA SER A 228 0.71 -15.44 -10.94
C SER A 228 0.34 -15.36 -9.46
N VAL A 229 -0.93 -15.07 -9.19
CA VAL A 229 -1.46 -14.84 -7.84
C VAL A 229 -2.69 -15.70 -7.53
N GLY A 230 -2.91 -16.75 -8.31
CA GLY A 230 -4.00 -17.70 -8.12
C GLY A 230 -4.50 -18.29 -9.43
N GLU A 231 -5.21 -19.42 -9.31
CA GLU A 231 -5.79 -20.12 -10.46
C GLU A 231 -6.97 -19.33 -11.06
N GLY A 232 -7.04 -19.27 -12.40
CA GLY A 232 -8.12 -18.59 -13.12
C GLY A 232 -8.10 -17.06 -13.00
N LEU A 233 -7.04 -16.47 -12.44
CA LEU A 233 -6.84 -15.02 -12.42
C LEU A 233 -5.96 -14.58 -13.61
N PRO A 234 -6.13 -13.34 -14.12
CA PRO A 234 -5.26 -12.80 -15.14
C PRO A 234 -3.78 -12.92 -14.73
N SER A 235 -2.98 -13.58 -15.57
CA SER A 235 -1.53 -13.61 -15.40
C SER A 235 -0.91 -12.32 -15.94
N GLY A 236 0.05 -11.78 -15.21
CA GLY A 236 0.81 -10.62 -15.69
C GLY A 236 1.76 -11.01 -16.82
N LYS A 237 2.13 -10.03 -17.63
CA LYS A 237 3.27 -10.15 -18.54
C LYS A 237 4.57 -10.17 -17.72
N PRO A 238 5.49 -11.13 -17.98
CA PRO A 238 6.78 -11.18 -17.31
C PRO A 238 7.66 -9.98 -17.66
#